data_AF-A0AB36WVN5-F1
#
_entry.id   AF-A0AB36WVN5-F1
#
_cell.length_a   1.000
_cell.length_b   1.000
_cell.length_c   1.000
_cell.angle_alpha   90.00
_cell.angle_beta   90.00
_cell.angle_gamma   90.00
#
_symmetry.space_group_name_H-M   'P 1'
#
loop_
_entity.id
_entity.type
_entity.pdbx_description
1 polymer ?
#
loop_
_entity_poly.entity_id
_entity_poly.type
_entity_poly.pdbx_seq_one_letter_code
_entity_poly.pdbx_strand_id
1 'polypeptide(L)'
;MKNTTVNIEDIRQFLYREARLLDEKKWEEWLTYYDEDCPFWMPSWDDDGQLISDPQREISLIYYPDRRGLEDRIFRIETERSSATIPDTRTTHNLSNIELLENNDGIVTVRFNWINKSFRYHETNTYWGYSQYKIDMTQDQPKILDKYVVLKDDYVHQIMDVYHV
;
A
#
# COMPACT_ATOMS: atom_id res chain seq x y z
N MET A 1 -17.09 25.44 11.95
CA MET A 1 -16.23 24.39 11.39
C MET A 1 -15.45 23.81 12.56
N LYS A 2 -15.58 22.50 12.83
CA LYS A 2 -14.76 21.86 13.88
C LYS A 2 -13.33 21.84 13.35
N ASN A 3 -12.40 22.50 14.04
CA ASN A 3 -10.97 22.27 13.83
C ASN A 3 -10.68 20.83 14.29
N THR A 4 -10.85 19.87 13.39
CA THR A 4 -10.41 18.50 13.63
C THR A 4 -8.90 18.52 13.60
N THR A 5 -8.28 18.63 14.77
CA THR A 5 -6.83 18.59 14.89
C THR A 5 -6.42 17.14 14.65
N VAL A 6 -5.93 16.83 13.45
CA VAL A 6 -5.44 15.47 13.13
C VAL A 6 -4.21 15.18 13.98
N ASN A 7 -4.29 14.13 14.79
CA ASN A 7 -3.16 13.66 15.60
C ASN A 7 -2.39 12.56 14.85
N ILE A 8 -1.07 12.52 15.04
CA ILE A 8 -0.20 11.46 14.50
C ILE A 8 -0.64 10.06 14.96
N GLU A 9 -1.20 9.94 16.16
CA GLU A 9 -1.68 8.64 16.64
C GLU A 9 -2.88 8.12 15.85
N ASP A 10 -3.81 8.99 15.45
CA ASP A 10 -4.94 8.59 14.61
C ASP A 10 -4.47 8.10 13.24
N ILE A 11 -3.46 8.76 12.67
CA ILE A 11 -2.84 8.34 11.42
C ILE A 11 -2.13 6.98 11.59
N ARG A 12 -1.39 6.78 12.67
CA ARG A 12 -0.75 5.49 12.97
C ARG A 12 -1.78 4.38 13.08
N GLN A 13 -2.85 4.60 13.84
CA GLN A 13 -3.94 3.62 13.99
C GLN A 13 -4.60 3.30 12.64
N PHE A 14 -4.82 4.30 11.80
CA PHE A 14 -5.31 4.09 10.44
C PHE A 14 -4.37 3.21 9.61
N LEU A 15 -3.08 3.55 9.55
CA LEU A 15 -2.08 2.78 8.80
C LEU A 15 -1.94 1.34 9.32
N TYR A 16 -1.95 1.14 10.64
CA TYR A 16 -1.92 -0.21 11.23
C TYR A 16 -3.17 -1.03 10.89
N ARG A 17 -4.35 -0.40 10.83
CA ARG A 17 -5.58 -1.08 10.41
C ARG A 17 -5.53 -1.45 8.93
N GLU A 18 -5.10 -0.54 8.07
CA GLU A 18 -4.95 -0.79 6.64
C GLU A 18 -4.04 -2.00 6.36
N ALA A 19 -2.84 -1.98 6.91
CA ALA A 19 -1.89 -3.09 6.84
C ALA A 19 -2.44 -4.40 7.41
N ARG A 20 -3.15 -4.34 8.54
CA ARG A 20 -3.76 -5.53 9.16
C ARG A 20 -4.83 -6.15 8.28
N LEU A 21 -5.63 -5.35 7.56
CA LEU A 21 -6.64 -5.88 6.63
C LEU A 21 -5.98 -6.65 5.48
N LEU A 22 -4.79 -6.24 5.00
CA LEU A 22 -4.01 -7.02 4.04
C LEU A 22 -3.52 -8.35 4.65
N ASP A 23 -2.96 -8.31 5.84
CA ASP A 23 -2.43 -9.50 6.53
C ASP A 23 -3.54 -10.52 6.87
N GLU A 24 -4.73 -10.03 7.20
CA GLU A 24 -5.94 -10.83 7.46
C GLU A 24 -6.73 -11.16 6.17
N LYS A 25 -6.31 -10.67 5.01
CA LYS A 25 -6.93 -10.89 3.68
C LYS A 25 -8.38 -10.42 3.62
N LYS A 26 -8.67 -9.31 4.30
CA LYS A 26 -9.96 -8.63 4.33
C LYS A 26 -10.05 -7.65 3.17
N TRP A 27 -10.08 -8.17 1.95
CA TRP A 27 -9.89 -7.36 0.73
C TRP A 27 -10.97 -6.33 0.49
N GLU A 28 -12.24 -6.72 0.62
CA GLU A 28 -13.37 -5.80 0.46
C GLU A 28 -13.30 -4.66 1.49
N GLU A 29 -13.02 -4.99 2.75
CA GLU A 29 -12.85 -3.99 3.81
C GLU A 29 -11.64 -3.08 3.54
N TRP A 30 -10.54 -3.65 3.04
CA TRP A 30 -9.33 -2.91 2.68
C TRP A 30 -9.57 -1.94 1.52
N LEU A 31 -10.30 -2.35 0.48
CA LEU A 31 -10.67 -1.48 -0.64
C LEU A 31 -11.50 -0.26 -0.17
N THR A 32 -12.27 -0.40 0.92
CA THR A 32 -12.99 0.75 1.49
C THR A 32 -12.07 1.83 2.08
N TYR A 33 -10.77 1.58 2.25
CA TYR A 33 -9.84 2.60 2.75
C TYR A 33 -9.28 3.48 1.64
N TYR A 34 -9.57 3.17 0.37
CA TYR A 34 -9.11 3.92 -0.79
C TYR A 34 -10.26 4.76 -1.35
N ASP A 35 -9.96 6.01 -1.71
CA ASP A 35 -10.87 6.85 -2.48
C ASP A 35 -11.06 6.27 -3.90
N GLU A 36 -12.21 6.52 -4.53
CA GLU A 36 -12.50 6.00 -5.88
C GLU A 36 -11.46 6.46 -6.90
N ASP A 37 -10.97 7.69 -6.79
CA ASP A 37 -9.99 8.29 -7.69
C ASP A 37 -8.54 8.10 -7.21
N CYS A 38 -8.29 7.25 -6.21
CA CYS A 38 -6.96 7.08 -5.64
C CYS A 38 -5.99 6.40 -6.62
N PRO A 39 -4.93 7.10 -7.09
CA PRO A 39 -3.84 6.43 -7.78
C PRO A 39 -3.06 5.55 -6.81
N PHE A 40 -2.63 4.39 -7.31
CA PHE A 40 -1.70 3.50 -6.63
C PHE A 40 -0.47 3.36 -7.52
N TRP A 41 0.68 3.80 -7.03
CA TRP A 41 1.90 3.80 -7.82
C TRP A 41 3.09 3.25 -7.06
N MET A 42 3.75 2.27 -7.68
CA MET A 42 5.04 1.74 -7.30
C MET A 42 5.98 1.82 -8.51
N PRO A 43 6.83 2.87 -8.60
CA PRO A 43 7.81 3.00 -9.66
C PRO A 43 8.85 1.87 -9.65
N SER A 44 9.47 1.65 -10.81
CA SER A 44 10.71 0.88 -10.92
C SER A 44 11.92 1.79 -10.71
N TRP A 45 13.08 1.17 -10.50
CA TRP A 45 14.37 1.84 -10.62
C TRP A 45 14.88 1.69 -12.04
N ASP A 46 15.48 2.76 -12.57
CA ASP A 46 16.15 2.75 -13.86
C ASP A 46 17.59 2.22 -13.75
N ASP A 47 18.27 2.11 -14.90
CA ASP A 47 19.65 1.61 -14.99
C ASP A 47 20.67 2.47 -14.23
N ASP A 48 20.32 3.73 -13.93
CA ASP A 48 21.14 4.69 -13.17
C ASP A 48 20.79 4.71 -11.68
N GLY A 49 19.89 3.82 -11.24
CA GLY A 49 19.45 3.73 -9.84
C GLY A 49 18.62 4.92 -9.39
N GLN A 50 17.90 5.57 -10.30
CA GLN A 50 16.89 6.58 -10.00
C GLN A 50 15.49 5.98 -10.11
N LEU A 51 14.55 6.54 -9.34
CA LEU A 51 13.14 6.19 -9.49
C LEU A 51 12.60 6.89 -10.73
N ILE A 52 11.85 6.15 -11.55
CA ILE A 52 11.13 6.75 -12.66
C ILE A 52 10.15 7.82 -12.17
N SER A 53 9.87 8.79 -13.03
CA SER A 53 9.14 10.01 -12.67
C SER A 53 7.76 10.11 -13.34
N ASP A 54 7.54 9.37 -14.43
CA ASP A 54 6.28 9.40 -15.19
C ASP A 54 5.74 7.99 -15.45
N PRO A 55 4.69 7.54 -14.72
CA PRO A 55 4.11 6.21 -14.93
C PRO A 55 3.40 6.02 -16.28
N GLN A 56 3.15 7.09 -17.04
CA GLN A 56 2.56 7.00 -18.39
C GLN A 56 3.61 6.81 -19.48
N ARG A 57 4.87 7.13 -19.20
CA ARG A 57 5.98 7.05 -20.16
C ARG A 57 7.00 5.99 -19.82
N GLU A 58 7.08 5.63 -18.54
CA GLU A 58 8.10 4.75 -17.98
C GLU A 58 7.44 3.54 -17.30
N ILE A 59 8.13 2.40 -17.28
CA ILE A 59 7.58 1.15 -16.77
C ILE A 59 7.55 1.19 -15.25
N SER A 60 6.37 1.15 -14.65
CA SER A 60 6.20 0.98 -13.20
C SER A 60 6.15 -0.49 -12.80
N LEU A 61 6.51 -0.81 -11.56
CA LEU A 61 6.25 -2.15 -11.00
C LEU A 61 4.75 -2.38 -10.81
N ILE A 62 4.04 -1.38 -10.29
CA ILE A 62 2.58 -1.32 -10.25
C ILE A 62 2.15 0.11 -10.55
N TYR A 63 1.17 0.28 -11.42
CA TYR A 63 0.47 1.54 -11.58
C TYR A 63 -1.01 1.33 -11.87
N TYR A 64 -1.85 1.93 -11.03
CA TYR A 64 -3.28 2.06 -11.25
C TYR A 64 -3.66 3.53 -11.15
N PRO A 65 -4.36 4.11 -12.14
CA PRO A 65 -4.73 5.52 -12.11
C PRO A 65 -5.85 5.83 -11.11
N ASP A 66 -6.61 4.80 -10.72
CA ASP A 66 -7.75 4.88 -9.80
C ASP A 66 -8.00 3.52 -9.13
N ARG A 67 -8.94 3.48 -8.18
CA ARG A 67 -9.21 2.30 -7.34
C ARG A 67 -9.70 1.08 -8.12
N ARG A 68 -10.25 1.23 -9.33
CA ARG A 68 -10.74 0.09 -10.13
C ARG A 68 -9.63 -0.88 -10.49
N GLY A 69 -8.41 -0.38 -10.69
CA GLY A 69 -7.25 -1.24 -10.91
C GLY A 69 -6.92 -2.13 -9.70
N LEU A 70 -7.16 -1.64 -8.49
CA LEU A 70 -7.05 -2.44 -7.27
C LEU A 70 -8.18 -3.45 -7.15
N GLU A 71 -9.42 -3.06 -7.44
CA GLU A 71 -10.59 -3.97 -7.45
C GLU A 71 -10.36 -5.16 -8.39
N ASP A 72 -9.94 -4.89 -9.63
CA ASP A 72 -9.62 -5.92 -10.62
C ASP A 72 -8.48 -6.84 -10.15
N ARG A 73 -7.47 -6.28 -9.47
CA ARG A 73 -6.35 -7.07 -8.92
C ARG A 73 -6.81 -7.97 -7.78
N ILE A 74 -7.63 -7.45 -6.86
CA ILE A 74 -8.21 -8.22 -5.76
C ILE A 74 -9.06 -9.37 -6.30
N PHE A 75 -9.92 -9.12 -7.29
CA PHE A 75 -10.73 -10.16 -7.93
C PHE A 75 -9.86 -11.30 -8.49
N ARG A 76 -8.73 -10.97 -9.14
CA ARG A 76 -7.77 -11.98 -9.61
C ARG A 76 -7.14 -12.77 -8.46
N ILE A 77 -6.70 -12.08 -7.40
CA ILE A 77 -6.10 -12.73 -6.21
C ILE A 77 -7.08 -13.74 -5.59
N GLU A 78 -8.34 -13.36 -5.44
CA GLU A 78 -9.37 -14.24 -4.90
C GLU A 78 -9.65 -15.44 -5.80
N THR A 79 -9.72 -15.21 -7.12
CA THR A 79 -9.93 -16.26 -8.11
C THR A 79 -8.78 -17.27 -8.10
N GLU A 80 -7.53 -16.80 -8.11
CA GLU A 80 -6.34 -17.66 -8.03
C GLU A 80 -6.34 -18.48 -6.73
N ARG A 81 -6.69 -17.86 -5.60
CA ARG A 81 -6.81 -18.55 -4.31
C ARG A 81 -7.91 -19.60 -4.28
N SER A 82 -9.04 -19.36 -4.95
CA SER A 82 -10.14 -20.34 -5.02
C SER A 82 -9.70 -21.65 -5.68
N SER A 83 -8.68 -21.59 -6.54
CA SER A 83 -8.09 -22.75 -7.22
C SER A 83 -6.90 -23.37 -6.47
N ALA A 84 -6.37 -22.72 -5.43
CA ALA A 84 -5.16 -23.15 -4.72
C ALA A 84 -5.47 -24.13 -3.59
N THR A 85 -4.92 -25.34 -3.64
CA THR A 85 -5.13 -26.41 -2.64
C THR A 85 -4.05 -26.48 -1.55
N ILE A 86 -3.10 -25.54 -1.52
CA ILE A 86 -1.86 -25.61 -0.72
C ILE A 86 -1.71 -24.35 0.15
N PRO A 87 -1.03 -24.36 1.33
CA PRO A 87 -0.97 -23.25 2.28
C PRO A 87 -0.92 -21.87 1.64
N ASP A 88 -1.90 -21.06 2.02
CA ASP A 88 -2.02 -19.69 1.59
C ASP A 88 -0.83 -18.87 2.09
N THR A 89 -0.48 -17.83 1.34
CA THR A 89 0.61 -16.91 1.67
C THR A 89 0.29 -16.21 2.99
N ARG A 90 1.22 -16.20 3.93
CA ARG A 90 1.10 -15.45 5.18
C ARG A 90 1.96 -14.21 5.08
N THR A 91 1.41 -13.04 5.38
CA THR A 91 2.15 -11.78 5.40
C THR A 91 2.15 -11.17 6.79
N THR A 92 3.11 -10.29 7.04
CA THR A 92 3.11 -9.40 8.20
C THR A 92 3.76 -8.09 7.83
N HIS A 93 2.97 -7.00 7.87
CA HIS A 93 3.45 -5.65 7.64
C HIS A 93 3.99 -5.04 8.94
N ASN A 94 5.20 -4.49 8.87
CA ASN A 94 5.84 -3.80 9.98
C ASN A 94 6.10 -2.35 9.55
N LEU A 95 5.28 -1.44 10.04
CA LEU A 95 5.39 -0.01 9.73
C LEU A 95 6.25 0.69 10.78
N SER A 96 7.12 1.60 10.34
CA SER A 96 8.06 2.32 11.19
C SER A 96 8.33 3.71 10.64
N ASN A 97 8.93 4.58 11.45
CA ASN A 97 9.29 5.94 11.02
C ASN A 97 8.10 6.72 10.43
N ILE A 98 6.93 6.61 11.04
CA ILE A 98 5.73 7.30 10.59
C ILE A 98 5.86 8.79 10.92
N GLU A 99 5.90 9.60 9.87
CA GLU A 99 6.11 11.05 9.90
C GLU A 99 4.96 11.76 9.16
N LEU A 100 4.42 12.80 9.81
CA LEU A 100 3.48 13.73 9.18
C LEU A 100 4.26 14.82 8.46
N LEU A 101 4.13 14.89 7.13
CA LEU A 101 4.84 15.86 6.30
C LEU A 101 4.02 17.14 6.12
N GLU A 102 2.72 17.00 5.87
CA GLU A 102 1.81 18.12 5.60
C GLU A 102 0.43 17.86 6.22
N ASN A 103 -0.25 18.91 6.64
CA ASN A 103 -1.64 18.86 7.09
C ASN A 103 -2.39 20.09 6.57
N ASN A 104 -3.31 19.86 5.65
CA ASN A 104 -4.16 20.86 5.03
C ASN A 104 -5.61 20.60 5.44
N ASP A 105 -6.02 21.15 6.58
CA ASP A 105 -7.38 21.06 7.12
C ASP A 105 -7.95 19.63 7.19
N GLY A 106 -7.11 18.67 7.58
CA GLY A 106 -7.49 17.26 7.71
C GLY A 106 -7.10 16.38 6.52
N ILE A 107 -6.66 16.96 5.41
CA ILE A 107 -5.98 16.23 4.35
C ILE A 107 -4.49 16.21 4.68
N VAL A 108 -3.95 15.03 4.97
CA VAL A 108 -2.57 14.86 5.44
C VAL A 108 -1.72 14.14 4.41
N THR A 109 -0.44 14.52 4.35
CA THR A 109 0.59 13.78 3.64
C THR A 109 1.50 13.13 4.68
N VAL A 110 1.65 11.82 4.64
CA VAL A 110 2.51 11.07 5.56
C VAL A 110 3.53 10.22 4.83
N ARG A 111 4.68 10.02 5.47
CA ARG A 111 5.71 9.10 5.02
C ARG A 111 6.03 8.09 6.11
N PHE A 112 6.33 6.85 5.70
CA PHE A 112 6.77 5.82 6.63
C PHE A 112 7.63 4.78 5.94
N ASN A 113 8.50 4.15 6.70
CA ASN A 113 9.25 2.97 6.27
C ASN A 113 8.42 1.71 6.57
N TRP A 114 8.60 0.68 5.76
CA TRP A 114 7.94 -0.60 5.99
C TRP A 114 8.88 -1.77 5.71
N ILE A 115 8.64 -2.86 6.44
CA ILE A 115 9.20 -4.18 6.17
C ILE A 115 8.02 -5.16 6.19
N ASN A 116 7.79 -5.84 5.07
CA ASN A 116 6.81 -6.92 4.99
C ASN A 116 7.55 -8.26 4.90
N LYS A 117 7.18 -9.20 5.76
CA LYS A 117 7.59 -10.60 5.63
C LYS A 117 6.47 -11.44 5.07
N SER A 118 6.76 -12.20 4.03
CA SER A 118 5.83 -13.13 3.39
C SER A 118 6.37 -14.55 3.54
N PHE A 119 5.52 -15.50 3.93
CA PHE A 119 5.88 -16.91 4.06
C PHE A 119 4.95 -17.79 3.22
N ARG A 120 5.55 -18.61 2.35
CA ARG A 120 4.85 -19.62 1.54
C ARG A 120 5.79 -20.79 1.25
N TYR A 121 5.30 -22.02 1.26
CA TYR A 121 6.06 -23.24 0.88
C TYR A 121 7.48 -23.38 1.48
N HIS A 122 7.67 -23.02 2.75
CA HIS A 122 8.97 -23.05 3.45
C HIS A 122 9.95 -21.93 3.08
N GLU A 123 9.53 -20.98 2.26
CA GLU A 123 10.32 -19.80 1.90
C GLU A 123 9.78 -18.57 2.61
N THR A 124 10.72 -17.74 3.09
CA THR A 124 10.41 -16.42 3.65
C THR A 124 10.98 -15.37 2.72
N ASN A 125 10.10 -14.54 2.16
CA ASN A 125 10.47 -13.35 1.41
C ASN A 125 10.39 -12.13 2.34
N THR A 126 11.29 -11.19 2.14
CA THR A 126 11.27 -9.90 2.84
C THR A 126 11.24 -8.79 1.81
N TYR A 127 10.22 -7.95 1.89
CA TYR A 127 10.08 -6.75 1.09
C TYR A 127 10.26 -5.55 2.01
N TRP A 128 10.93 -4.50 1.54
CA TRP A 128 11.15 -3.33 2.36
C TRP A 128 11.32 -2.08 1.51
N GLY A 129 10.98 -0.95 2.12
CA GLY A 129 10.85 0.29 1.38
C GLY A 129 10.35 1.44 2.23
N TYR A 130 9.87 2.47 1.54
CA TYR A 130 9.07 3.52 2.16
C TYR A 130 7.83 3.77 1.33
N SER A 131 6.80 4.33 1.96
CA SER A 131 5.60 4.78 1.28
C SER A 131 5.32 6.24 1.65
N GLN A 132 4.68 6.95 0.73
CA GLN A 132 4.09 8.26 0.97
C GLN A 132 2.61 8.18 0.62
N TYR A 133 1.76 8.52 1.59
CA TYR A 133 0.31 8.51 1.40
C TYR A 133 -0.23 9.94 1.53
N LYS A 134 -1.22 10.26 0.71
CA LYS A 134 -2.14 11.37 0.96
C LYS A 134 -3.45 10.79 1.50
N ILE A 135 -3.94 11.32 2.63
CA ILE A 135 -5.09 10.75 3.35
C ILE A 135 -6.07 11.86 3.71
N ASP A 136 -7.35 11.68 3.38
CA ASP A 136 -8.44 12.48 3.91
C ASP A 136 -8.85 11.95 5.29
N MET A 137 -8.56 12.70 6.35
CA MET A 137 -8.91 12.38 7.74
C MET A 137 -10.15 13.14 8.21
N THR A 138 -10.89 13.82 7.32
CA THR A 138 -12.05 14.64 7.69
C THR A 138 -13.33 13.82 7.90
N GLN A 139 -13.37 12.61 7.34
CA GLN A 139 -14.50 11.68 7.41
C GLN A 139 -14.36 10.71 8.59
N ASP A 140 -15.48 10.10 9.01
CA ASP A 140 -15.48 9.10 10.08
C ASP A 140 -14.57 7.89 9.75
N GLN A 141 -14.51 7.53 8.47
CA GLN A 141 -13.55 6.56 7.93
C GLN A 141 -12.56 7.30 7.02
N PRO A 142 -11.27 7.40 7.40
CA PRO A 142 -10.28 8.03 6.55
C PRO A 142 -10.12 7.31 5.21
N LYS A 143 -9.76 8.07 4.17
CA LYS A 143 -9.56 7.57 2.80
C LYS A 143 -8.17 7.93 2.29
N ILE A 144 -7.48 6.96 1.70
CA ILE A 144 -6.25 7.18 0.95
C ILE A 144 -6.64 7.81 -0.38
N LEU A 145 -6.09 8.99 -0.63
CA LEU A 145 -6.28 9.76 -1.86
C LEU A 145 -5.13 9.55 -2.86
N ASP A 146 -3.98 9.07 -2.39
CA ASP A 146 -2.80 8.75 -3.20
C ASP A 146 -1.92 7.77 -2.40
N LYS A 147 -1.50 6.68 -3.02
CA LYS A 147 -0.54 5.72 -2.48
C LYS A 147 0.68 5.63 -3.39
N TYR A 148 1.79 6.19 -2.93
CA TYR A 148 3.11 6.04 -3.55
C TYR A 148 3.99 5.10 -2.73
N VAL A 149 4.56 4.08 -3.37
CA VAL A 149 5.33 3.02 -2.74
C VAL A 149 6.69 2.91 -3.40
N VAL A 150 7.77 2.97 -2.63
CA VAL A 150 9.12 2.69 -3.11
C VAL A 150 9.62 1.41 -2.50
N LEU A 151 9.70 0.37 -3.32
CA LEU A 151 10.42 -0.86 -3.01
C LEU A 151 11.92 -0.62 -3.19
N LYS A 152 12.74 -0.92 -2.17
CA LYS A 152 14.20 -0.72 -2.23
C LYS A 152 14.97 -1.94 -2.72
N ASP A 153 14.39 -3.12 -2.60
CA ASP A 153 14.95 -4.37 -3.11
C ASP A 153 14.08 -4.84 -4.26
N ASP A 154 14.31 -4.27 -5.43
CA ASP A 154 13.52 -4.48 -6.64
C ASP A 154 14.00 -5.67 -7.48
N TYR A 155 15.09 -6.33 -7.07
CA TYR A 155 15.54 -7.62 -7.58
C TYR A 155 14.70 -8.78 -7.00
N VAL A 156 13.37 -8.66 -7.05
CA VAL A 156 12.47 -9.64 -6.47
C VAL A 156 12.44 -10.92 -7.32
N HIS A 157 12.87 -12.05 -6.76
CA HIS A 157 12.89 -13.35 -7.44
C HIS A 157 11.52 -14.05 -7.50
N GLN A 158 10.52 -13.55 -6.78
CA GLN A 158 9.14 -14.04 -6.76
C GLN A 158 8.13 -12.94 -7.07
N ILE A 159 6.92 -13.33 -7.47
CA ILE A 159 5.86 -12.38 -7.83
C ILE A 159 5.44 -11.59 -6.59
N MET A 160 5.75 -10.29 -6.59
CA MET A 160 5.21 -9.31 -5.65
C MET A 160 3.80 -8.88 -6.09
N ASP A 161 2.98 -8.45 -5.13
CA ASP A 161 1.58 -8.08 -5.34
C ASP A 161 1.18 -7.01 -4.34
N VAL A 162 -0.01 -6.41 -4.48
CA VAL A 162 -0.51 -5.30 -3.64
C VAL A 162 -0.57 -5.64 -2.15
N TYR A 163 -0.71 -6.91 -1.77
CA TYR A 163 -0.73 -7.35 -0.37
C TYR A 163 0.67 -7.50 0.26
N HIS A 164 1.73 -7.19 -0.49
CA HIS A 164 3.10 -7.17 0.01
C HIS A 164 3.58 -5.76 0.40
N VAL A 165 2.81 -4.70 0.10
CA VAL A 165 3.30 -3.30 0.13
C VAL A 165 2.31 -2.27 0.68
#